data_AF-A0AAD9L5P3-F1
#
_entry.id   AF-A0AAD9L5P3-F1
#
_cell.length_a   1.000
_cell.length_b   1.000
_cell.length_c   1.000
_cell.angle_alpha   90.00
_cell.angle_beta   90.00
_cell.angle_gamma   90.00
#
_symmetry.space_group_name_H-M   'P 1'
#
loop_
_entity.id
_entity.type
_entity.pdbx_description
1 polymer ?
#
loop_
_entity_poly.entity_id
_entity_poly.type
_entity_poly.pdbx_seq_one_letter_code
_entity_poly.pdbx_strand_id
1 'polypeptide(L)'
;FRPPLPRIAGPHNLPTLLSTLPRHGQFSIVKPSNCKHPNRVFVVTRSKLKFSSISPAPAGAQVEALKAGGKVSAIQEEGKDKKVWVGANATEDGELRAHGKVWAMEFINGRLSKPRTPTKLPDPRIRDGLKHNWIAVDPQALPPSTKDAVLNWKKFQAEALAARDKVMEERSAATQVRRRERAVEKKEVKAKIAEHLAKLNHVEIKY
;
A
#
# COMPACT_ATOMS: atom_id res chain seq x y z
N PHE A 1 -23.17 -17.51 4.24
CA PHE A 1 -23.66 -16.39 3.41
C PHE A 1 -22.49 -15.48 3.07
N ARG A 2 -21.99 -15.50 1.82
CA ARG A 2 -21.14 -14.41 1.34
C ARG A 2 -22.07 -13.27 0.93
N PRO A 3 -21.90 -12.04 1.42
CA PRO A 3 -22.65 -10.92 0.88
C PRO A 3 -22.40 -10.83 -0.63
N PRO A 4 -23.41 -10.51 -1.45
CA PRO A 4 -23.22 -10.27 -2.86
C PRO A 4 -22.14 -9.19 -3.01
N LEU A 5 -21.09 -9.49 -3.78
CA LEU A 5 -20.08 -8.49 -4.10
C LEU A 5 -20.82 -7.29 -4.72
N PRO A 6 -20.61 -6.05 -4.22
CA PRO A 6 -21.21 -4.88 -4.85
C PRO A 6 -20.86 -4.95 -6.33
N ARG A 7 -21.86 -4.77 -7.20
CA ARG A 7 -21.68 -4.82 -8.65
C ARG A 7 -20.51 -3.91 -9.01
N ILE A 8 -19.33 -4.50 -9.25
CA ILE A 8 -18.12 -3.82 -9.77
C ILE A 8 -18.35 -3.59 -11.26
N ALA A 9 -19.52 -3.04 -11.61
CA ALA A 9 -19.98 -2.90 -12.97
C ALA A 9 -19.58 -1.50 -13.43
N GLY A 10 -18.28 -1.31 -13.67
CA GLY A 10 -17.80 -0.06 -14.22
C GLY A 10 -16.29 0.00 -14.40
N PRO A 11 -15.82 0.73 -15.43
CA PRO A 11 -14.44 1.16 -15.49
C PRO A 11 -14.11 2.09 -14.31
N HIS A 12 -13.31 1.62 -13.36
CA HIS A 12 -12.88 2.43 -12.20
C HIS A 12 -11.38 2.76 -12.28
N ASN A 13 -10.98 3.87 -11.67
CA ASN A 13 -9.57 4.11 -11.38
C ASN A 13 -9.06 3.00 -10.45
N LEU A 14 -7.80 2.58 -10.61
CA LEU A 14 -7.26 1.44 -9.87
C LEU A 14 -7.42 1.58 -8.35
N PRO A 15 -7.13 2.73 -7.70
CA PRO A 15 -7.32 2.87 -6.26
C PRO A 15 -8.78 2.66 -5.82
N THR A 16 -9.74 3.17 -6.60
CA THR A 16 -11.18 3.03 -6.34
C THR A 16 -11.64 1.59 -6.52
N LEU A 17 -11.16 0.90 -7.56
CA LEU A 17 -11.41 -0.53 -7.74
C LEU A 17 -10.88 -1.33 -6.54
N LEU A 18 -9.65 -1.04 -6.10
CA LEU A 18 -9.05 -1.78 -5.01
C LEU A 18 -9.71 -1.49 -3.66
N SER A 19 -10.30 -0.31 -3.46
CA SER A 19 -11.03 -0.01 -2.22
C SER A 19 -12.30 -0.83 -2.04
N THR A 20 -12.91 -1.31 -3.12
CA THR A 20 -14.11 -2.16 -3.04
C THR A 20 -13.77 -3.65 -2.87
N LEU A 21 -12.51 -4.03 -3.10
CA LEU A 21 -12.05 -5.41 -2.98
C LEU A 21 -11.57 -5.75 -1.56
N PRO A 22 -11.71 -7.02 -1.13
CA PRO A 22 -11.19 -7.48 0.16
C PRO A 22 -9.71 -7.13 0.34
N ARG A 23 -9.34 -6.72 1.56
CA ARG A 23 -7.95 -6.34 1.91
C ARG A 23 -7.34 -5.31 0.95
N HIS A 24 -8.14 -4.34 0.50
CA HIS A 24 -7.71 -3.31 -0.45
C HIS A 24 -7.11 -3.90 -1.74
N GLY A 25 -7.71 -5.00 -2.20
CA GLY A 25 -7.34 -5.71 -3.41
C GLY A 25 -6.00 -6.45 -3.37
N GLN A 26 -5.45 -6.73 -2.17
CA GLN A 26 -4.24 -7.54 -2.06
C GLN A 26 -4.45 -8.93 -2.69
N PHE A 27 -3.50 -9.37 -3.52
CA PHE A 27 -3.53 -10.59 -4.33
C PHE A 27 -4.66 -10.68 -5.37
N SER A 28 -5.40 -9.60 -5.57
CA SER A 28 -6.40 -9.52 -6.63
C SER A 28 -5.71 -9.39 -7.99
N ILE A 29 -6.35 -9.94 -9.02
CA ILE A 29 -5.86 -9.90 -10.39
C ILE A 29 -6.62 -8.80 -11.11
N VAL A 30 -5.90 -7.84 -11.67
CA VAL A 30 -6.47 -6.65 -12.31
C VAL A 30 -5.85 -6.45 -13.69
N LYS A 31 -6.63 -5.87 -14.60
CA LYS A 31 -6.12 -5.45 -15.92
C LYS A 31 -6.72 -4.10 -16.33
N PRO A 32 -6.01 -3.30 -17.14
CA PRO A 32 -6.61 -2.15 -17.80
C PRO A 32 -7.70 -2.62 -18.76
N SER A 33 -8.84 -1.92 -18.82
CA SER A 33 -9.92 -2.25 -19.77
C SER A 33 -9.43 -2.17 -21.22
N ASN A 34 -8.63 -1.14 -21.54
CA ASN A 34 -8.14 -0.85 -22.90
C ASN A 34 -6.70 -1.33 -23.06
N CYS A 35 -6.39 -2.55 -22.60
CA CYS A 35 -5.05 -3.09 -22.69
C CYS A 35 -4.74 -3.57 -24.12
N LYS A 36 -3.66 -3.05 -24.73
CA LYS A 36 -3.17 -3.50 -26.05
C LYS A 36 -2.78 -4.99 -26.07
N HIS A 37 -2.44 -5.55 -24.91
CA HIS A 37 -2.07 -6.95 -24.76
C HIS A 37 -3.20 -7.70 -24.04
N PRO A 38 -3.92 -8.63 -24.69
CA PRO A 38 -5.10 -9.27 -24.11
C PRO A 38 -4.75 -10.15 -22.90
N ASN A 39 -3.56 -10.75 -22.91
CA ASN A 39 -3.06 -11.65 -21.85
C ASN A 39 -2.15 -10.93 -20.84
N ARG A 40 -2.20 -9.59 -20.78
CA ARG A 40 -1.46 -8.82 -19.78
C ARG A 40 -2.33 -8.61 -18.55
N VAL A 41 -1.87 -9.13 -17.43
CA VAL A 41 -2.55 -9.02 -16.14
C VAL A 41 -1.58 -8.61 -15.05
N PHE A 42 -2.12 -8.01 -13.99
CA PHE A 42 -1.36 -7.56 -12.84
C PHE A 42 -1.90 -8.24 -11.59
N VAL A 43 -1.02 -8.85 -10.80
CA VAL A 43 -1.36 -9.38 -9.48
C VAL A 43 -0.91 -8.36 -8.45
N VAL A 44 -1.88 -7.76 -7.76
CA VAL A 44 -1.61 -6.72 -6.75
C VAL A 44 -0.91 -7.36 -5.56
N THR A 45 0.25 -6.82 -5.20
CA THR A 45 1.04 -7.33 -4.07
C THR A 45 0.89 -6.45 -2.84
N ARG A 46 0.80 -5.14 -3.07
CA ARG A 46 0.68 -4.12 -2.04
C ARG A 46 -0.13 -2.94 -2.55
N SER A 47 -0.97 -2.41 -1.69
CA SER A 47 -1.65 -1.13 -1.90
C SER A 47 -1.41 -0.21 -0.70
N LYS A 48 -1.24 1.08 -0.97
CA LYS A 48 -1.24 2.14 0.05
C LYS A 48 -2.28 3.16 -0.36
N LEU A 49 -3.52 2.87 0.01
CA LEU A 49 -4.68 3.71 -0.27
C LEU A 49 -4.84 4.77 0.84
N LYS A 50 -5.34 5.93 0.44
CA LYS A 50 -5.78 7.05 1.26
C LYS A 50 -7.19 7.39 0.80
N PHE A 51 -8.06 7.71 1.76
CA PHE A 51 -9.44 8.06 1.50
C PHE A 51 -9.63 9.54 1.78
N SER A 52 -10.31 10.23 0.87
CA SER A 52 -10.68 11.63 1.04
C SER A 52 -12.17 11.77 0.74
N SER A 53 -12.89 12.47 1.60
CA SER A 53 -14.28 12.87 1.33
C SER A 53 -14.33 13.78 0.11
N ILE A 54 -15.25 13.49 -0.80
CA ILE A 54 -15.62 14.45 -1.85
C ILE A 54 -16.53 15.47 -1.15
N SER A 55 -16.02 16.68 -0.92
CA SER A 55 -16.91 17.78 -0.52
C SER A 55 -17.78 18.08 -1.73
N PRO A 56 -19.12 18.09 -1.62
CA PRO A 56 -19.95 18.66 -2.66
C PRO A 56 -19.47 20.10 -2.88
N ALA A 57 -19.35 20.50 -4.14
CA ALA A 57 -19.09 21.90 -4.46
C ALA A 57 -20.22 22.74 -3.85
N PRO A 58 -19.92 23.92 -3.27
CA PRO A 58 -20.98 24.78 -2.74
C PRO A 58 -21.99 25.07 -3.85
N ALA A 59 -23.28 24.94 -3.52
CA ALA A 59 -24.39 25.22 -4.42
C ALA A 59 -24.29 26.67 -4.92
N GLY A 60 -23.72 26.86 -6.11
CA GLY A 60 -23.35 28.17 -6.65
C GLY A 60 -22.18 28.15 -7.63
N ALA A 61 -21.34 27.10 -7.62
CA ALA A 61 -20.29 26.92 -8.62
C ALA A 61 -20.90 26.47 -9.96
N GLN A 62 -21.18 27.43 -10.85
CA GLN A 62 -21.52 27.13 -12.24
C GLN A 62 -20.35 26.42 -12.91
N VAL A 63 -20.55 25.15 -13.29
CA VAL A 63 -19.62 24.39 -14.11
C VAL A 63 -19.98 24.65 -15.57
N GLU A 64 -19.36 25.65 -16.20
CA GLU A 64 -19.27 25.70 -17.65
C GLU A 64 -18.36 24.55 -18.12
N ALA A 65 -18.94 23.36 -18.28
CA ALA A 65 -18.30 22.25 -18.97
C ALA A 65 -18.31 22.53 -20.48
N LEU A 66 -17.46 23.46 -20.91
CA LEU A 66 -17.17 23.63 -22.33
C LEU A 66 -16.35 22.43 -22.83
N LYS A 67 -16.91 21.83 -23.88
CA LYS A 67 -16.33 20.80 -24.74
C LYS A 67 -14.85 21.05 -25.04
N ALA A 68 -14.15 19.93 -25.22
CA ALA A 68 -12.82 19.78 -25.83
C ALA A 68 -11.60 20.09 -24.94
N GLY A 69 -10.95 19.02 -24.47
CA GLY A 69 -9.48 18.91 -24.46
C GLY A 69 -8.63 19.86 -23.61
N GLY A 70 -9.20 20.70 -22.73
CA GLY A 70 -8.46 21.70 -21.96
C GLY A 70 -8.02 21.24 -20.57
N LYS A 71 -6.76 21.52 -20.20
CA LYS A 71 -6.30 21.58 -18.80
C LYS A 71 -7.21 22.50 -18.01
N VAL A 72 -7.81 22.01 -16.92
CA VAL A 72 -8.63 22.84 -16.02
C VAL A 72 -7.72 23.81 -15.26
N SER A 73 -8.02 25.09 -15.43
CA SER A 73 -7.41 26.26 -14.81
C SER A 73 -7.67 26.32 -13.30
N ALA A 74 -6.73 26.95 -12.60
CA ALA A 74 -6.84 27.28 -11.19
C ALA A 74 -7.99 28.26 -10.96
N ILE A 75 -8.85 27.97 -9.98
CA ILE A 75 -9.83 28.93 -9.46
C ILE A 75 -9.09 29.79 -8.45
N GLN A 76 -9.02 31.10 -8.70
CA GLN A 76 -8.63 32.10 -7.71
C GLN A 76 -9.83 32.38 -6.80
N GLU A 77 -9.80 31.83 -5.58
CA GLU A 77 -10.52 32.41 -4.45
C GLU A 77 -9.49 33.15 -3.58
N GLU A 78 -9.74 34.43 -3.32
CA GLU A 78 -8.94 35.23 -2.39
C GLU A 78 -8.86 34.50 -1.03
N GLY A 79 -7.63 34.18 -0.61
CA GLY A 79 -7.37 33.84 0.79
C GLY A 79 -7.47 32.37 1.17
N LYS A 80 -7.05 31.43 0.32
CA LYS A 80 -6.28 30.21 0.66
C LYS A 80 -6.32 29.26 -0.54
N ASP A 81 -5.17 29.03 -1.18
CA ASP A 81 -4.99 28.11 -2.29
C ASP A 81 -5.39 26.65 -1.93
N LYS A 82 -6.68 26.34 -1.97
CA LYS A 82 -7.17 24.97 -1.97
C LYS A 82 -7.44 24.58 -3.42
N LYS A 83 -6.50 23.83 -4.01
CA LYS A 83 -6.71 23.18 -5.31
C LYS A 83 -7.83 22.13 -5.17
N VAL A 84 -9.05 22.51 -5.53
CA VAL A 84 -10.20 21.60 -5.61
C VAL A 84 -10.11 20.86 -6.94
N TRP A 85 -9.81 19.56 -6.88
CA TRP A 85 -9.77 18.68 -8.07
C TRP A 85 -11.16 18.11 -8.33
N VAL A 86 -11.94 18.77 -9.18
CA VAL A 86 -13.21 18.22 -9.68
C VAL A 86 -12.89 17.16 -10.73
N GLY A 87 -13.06 15.88 -10.38
CA GLY A 87 -12.95 14.77 -11.32
C GLY A 87 -14.31 14.49 -11.96
N ALA A 88 -14.33 14.27 -13.27
CA ALA A 88 -15.52 14.07 -14.11
C ALA A 88 -16.43 12.86 -13.78
N ASN A 89 -16.22 12.19 -12.64
CA ASN A 89 -17.01 11.04 -12.18
C ASN A 89 -17.43 11.25 -10.71
N ALA A 90 -18.11 12.36 -10.42
CA ALA A 90 -18.74 12.59 -9.13
C ALA A 90 -20.10 11.89 -9.13
N THR A 91 -20.15 10.63 -8.71
CA THR A 91 -21.38 10.01 -8.25
C THR A 91 -21.63 10.41 -6.80
N GLU A 92 -22.90 10.70 -6.55
CA GLU A 92 -23.69 10.96 -5.33
C GLU A 92 -23.00 11.05 -3.95
N ASP A 93 -23.59 11.92 -3.14
CA ASP A 93 -23.22 12.37 -1.80
C ASP A 93 -22.48 11.37 -0.90
N GLY A 94 -21.31 11.78 -0.38
CA GLY A 94 -20.62 11.08 0.71
C GLY A 94 -19.64 9.98 0.30
N GLU A 95 -19.46 9.68 -0.99
CA GLU A 95 -18.48 8.67 -1.43
C GLU A 95 -17.03 9.08 -1.12
N LEU A 96 -16.32 8.25 -0.34
CA LEU A 96 -14.90 8.40 -0.08
C LEU A 96 -14.09 8.06 -1.33
N ARG A 97 -13.41 9.06 -1.91
CA ARG A 97 -12.51 8.83 -3.03
C ARG A 97 -11.21 8.18 -2.56
N ALA A 98 -10.92 7.00 -3.08
CA ALA A 98 -9.65 6.32 -2.85
C ALA A 98 -8.56 6.84 -3.79
N HIS A 99 -7.38 7.14 -3.22
CA HIS A 99 -6.17 7.52 -3.93
C HIS A 99 -4.99 6.76 -3.36
N GLY A 100 -3.96 6.47 -4.14
CA GLY A 100 -2.83 5.74 -3.57
C GLY A 100 -1.79 5.26 -4.54
N LYS A 101 -0.78 4.62 -3.96
CA LYS A 101 0.25 3.89 -4.70
C LYS A 101 -0.10 2.41 -4.65
N VAL A 102 0.04 1.74 -5.79
CA VAL A 102 -0.20 0.31 -5.93
C VAL A 102 1.06 -0.33 -6.53
N TRP A 103 1.43 -1.46 -5.98
CA TRP A 103 2.51 -2.30 -6.45
C TRP A 103 1.92 -3.63 -6.89
N ALA A 104 2.38 -4.13 -8.02
CA ALA A 104 1.86 -5.35 -8.59
C ALA A 104 2.91 -6.08 -9.43
N MET A 105 2.75 -7.40 -9.51
CA MET A 105 3.51 -8.24 -10.40
C MET A 105 2.80 -8.35 -11.75
N GLU A 106 3.53 -8.04 -12.80
CA GLU A 106 3.01 -8.06 -14.16
C GLU A 106 3.25 -9.43 -14.80
N PHE A 107 2.20 -10.00 -15.39
CA PHE A 107 2.27 -11.23 -16.16
C PHE A 107 1.83 -10.93 -17.59
N ILE A 108 2.63 -11.37 -18.56
CA ILE A 108 2.34 -11.23 -19.99
C ILE A 108 2.45 -12.62 -20.60
N ASN A 109 1.37 -13.12 -21.20
CA ASN A 109 1.32 -14.45 -21.84
C ASN A 109 1.78 -15.57 -20.89
N GLY A 110 1.35 -15.54 -19.63
CA GLY A 110 1.73 -16.54 -18.63
C GLY A 110 3.19 -16.49 -18.17
N ARG A 111 3.93 -15.42 -18.49
CA ARG A 111 5.30 -15.21 -17.99
C ARG A 111 5.33 -14.01 -17.07
N LEU A 112 6.03 -14.14 -15.96
CA LEU A 112 6.31 -13.02 -15.08
C LEU A 112 7.23 -12.02 -15.83
N SER A 113 6.75 -10.79 -15.96
CA SER A 113 7.50 -9.68 -16.55
C SER A 113 8.73 -9.41 -15.68
N LYS A 114 9.92 -9.45 -16.28
CA LYS A 114 11.15 -9.15 -15.55
C LYS A 114 11.11 -7.69 -15.10
N PRO A 115 11.54 -7.37 -13.87
CA PRO A 115 11.70 -5.97 -13.49
C PRO A 115 12.68 -5.31 -14.46
N ARG A 116 12.35 -4.10 -14.92
CA ARG A 116 13.17 -3.32 -15.87
C ARG A 116 14.60 -3.06 -15.36
N THR A 117 14.82 -3.20 -14.05
CA THR A 117 16.12 -3.17 -13.39
C THR A 117 16.23 -4.33 -12.41
N PRO A 118 17.21 -5.25 -12.56
CA PRO A 118 17.30 -6.47 -11.76
C PRO A 118 17.51 -6.23 -10.26
N THR A 119 18.05 -5.07 -9.89
CA THR A 119 18.27 -4.67 -8.48
C THR A 119 17.04 -4.07 -7.80
N LYS A 120 15.91 -3.88 -8.53
CA LYS A 120 14.66 -3.38 -7.94
C LYS A 120 13.67 -4.52 -7.75
N LEU A 121 13.96 -5.37 -6.78
CA LEU A 121 12.92 -5.94 -5.91
C LEU A 121 12.65 -4.88 -4.83
N PRO A 122 11.39 -4.49 -4.53
CA PRO A 122 10.15 -5.22 -4.78
C PRO A 122 9.31 -4.65 -5.94
N ASP A 123 8.34 -5.46 -6.38
CA ASP A 123 7.19 -5.21 -7.27
C ASP A 123 7.13 -3.82 -7.93
N PRO A 124 7.08 -3.70 -9.27
CA PRO A 124 6.99 -2.40 -9.91
C PRO A 124 5.72 -1.66 -9.48
N ARG A 125 5.90 -0.40 -9.07
CA ARG A 125 4.77 0.51 -8.83
C ARG A 125 4.00 0.72 -10.14
N ILE A 126 2.69 0.50 -10.12
CA ILE A 126 1.82 0.86 -11.25
C ILE A 126 1.79 2.39 -11.35
N ARG A 127 2.30 2.95 -12.46
CA ARG A 127 2.42 4.40 -12.65
C ARG A 127 1.12 5.04 -13.13
N ASP A 128 0.38 4.34 -13.98
CA ASP A 128 -0.81 4.88 -14.66
C ASP A 128 -2.12 4.34 -14.07
N GLY A 129 -2.12 4.02 -12.77
CA GLY A 129 -3.29 3.50 -12.07
C GLY A 129 -4.50 4.45 -12.02
N LEU A 130 -4.26 5.76 -12.21
CA LEU A 130 -5.30 6.79 -12.27
C LEU A 130 -5.71 7.19 -13.69
N LYS A 131 -4.94 6.79 -14.71
CA LYS A 131 -5.20 7.21 -16.11
C LYS A 131 -6.05 6.21 -16.87
N HIS A 132 -5.94 4.94 -16.50
CA HIS A 132 -6.67 3.88 -17.15
C HIS A 132 -7.86 3.49 -16.30
N ASN A 133 -8.87 2.99 -17.00
CA ASN A 133 -9.95 2.24 -16.40
C ASN A 133 -9.45 0.82 -16.12
N TRP A 134 -9.66 0.35 -14.90
CA TRP A 134 -9.22 -0.96 -14.44
C TRP A 134 -10.42 -1.83 -14.13
N ILE A 135 -10.24 -3.12 -14.36
CA ILE A 135 -11.22 -4.15 -14.05
C ILE A 135 -10.56 -5.26 -13.26
N ALA A 136 -11.29 -5.82 -12.30
CA ALA A 136 -10.90 -7.05 -11.63
C ALA A 136 -11.15 -8.23 -12.57
N VAL A 137 -10.19 -9.15 -12.63
CA VAL A 137 -10.27 -10.34 -13.46
C VAL A 137 -10.54 -11.53 -12.56
N ASP A 138 -11.57 -12.30 -12.89
CA ASP A 138 -11.80 -13.58 -12.24
C ASP A 138 -10.61 -14.52 -12.51
N PRO A 139 -9.95 -15.06 -11.47
CA PRO A 139 -8.89 -16.05 -11.63
C PRO A 139 -9.29 -17.23 -12.53
N GLN A 140 -10.57 -17.62 -12.56
CA GLN A 140 -11.05 -18.73 -13.39
C GLN A 140 -11.13 -18.40 -14.89
N ALA A 141 -11.25 -17.12 -15.24
CA ALA A 141 -11.28 -16.66 -16.63
C ALA A 141 -9.88 -16.51 -17.26
N LEU A 142 -8.81 -16.77 -16.51
CA LEU A 142 -7.45 -16.63 -17.00
C LEU A 142 -7.02 -17.79 -17.91
N PRO A 143 -6.11 -17.54 -18.88
CA PRO A 143 -5.46 -18.61 -19.64
C PRO A 143 -4.72 -19.58 -18.70
N PRO A 144 -4.70 -20.90 -19.00
CA PRO A 144 -4.03 -21.91 -18.16
C PRO A 144 -2.59 -21.56 -17.82
N SER A 145 -1.80 -21.12 -18.81
CA SER A 145 -0.41 -20.69 -18.61
C SER A 145 -0.25 -19.56 -17.60
N THR A 146 -1.22 -18.65 -17.55
CA THR A 146 -1.21 -17.51 -16.61
C THR A 146 -1.68 -17.95 -15.23
N LYS A 147 -2.66 -18.85 -15.15
CA LYS A 147 -3.08 -19.45 -13.88
C LYS A 147 -1.92 -20.13 -13.17
N ASP A 148 -1.19 -20.99 -13.88
CA ASP A 148 -0.06 -21.75 -13.32
C ASP A 148 1.06 -20.82 -12.87
N ALA A 149 1.41 -19.82 -13.68
CA ALA A 149 2.42 -18.83 -13.34
C ALA A 149 2.05 -18.02 -12.09
N VAL A 150 0.79 -17.59 -11.97
CA VAL A 150 0.30 -16.86 -10.80
C VAL A 150 0.28 -17.75 -9.56
N LEU A 151 -0.11 -19.02 -9.69
CA LEU A 151 -0.09 -19.99 -8.58
C LEU A 151 1.33 -20.27 -8.09
N ASN A 152 2.26 -20.52 -9.01
CA ASN A 152 3.67 -20.74 -8.68
C ASN A 152 4.28 -19.52 -8.00
N TRP A 153 3.99 -18.31 -8.50
CA TRP A 153 4.41 -17.08 -7.84
C TRP A 153 3.81 -16.92 -6.43
N LYS A 154 2.53 -17.25 -6.22
CA LYS A 154 1.91 -17.19 -4.89
C LYS A 154 2.59 -18.15 -3.90
N LYS A 155 2.95 -19.36 -4.33
CA LYS A 155 3.70 -20.33 -3.51
C LYS A 155 5.06 -19.76 -3.12
N PHE A 156 5.83 -19.30 -4.10
CA PHE A 156 7.12 -18.66 -3.87
C PHE A 156 7.04 -17.46 -2.91
N GLN A 157 6.01 -16.61 -3.09
CA GLN A 157 5.78 -15.46 -2.22
C GLN A 157 5.49 -15.90 -0.77
N ALA A 158 4.67 -16.93 -0.58
CA ALA A 158 4.34 -17.45 0.75
C ALA A 158 5.58 -18.03 1.46
N GLU A 159 6.40 -18.79 0.74
CA GLU A 159 7.68 -19.31 1.24
C GLU A 159 8.66 -18.19 1.61
N ALA A 160 8.80 -17.17 0.75
CA ALA A 160 9.66 -16.03 1.01
C ALA A 160 9.20 -15.20 2.23
N LEU A 161 7.88 -15.07 2.43
CA LEU A 161 7.32 -14.42 3.60
C LEU A 161 7.57 -15.23 4.87
N ALA A 162 7.35 -16.54 4.85
CA ALA A 162 7.64 -17.41 5.99
C ALA A 162 9.13 -17.39 6.39
N ALA A 163 10.03 -17.42 5.40
CA ALA A 163 11.47 -17.29 5.64
C ALA A 163 11.83 -15.94 6.27
N ARG A 164 11.23 -14.85 5.78
CA ARG A 164 11.43 -13.51 6.36
C ARG A 164 10.92 -13.43 7.79
N ASP A 165 9.74 -13.97 8.07
CA ASP A 165 9.13 -13.91 9.39
C ASP A 165 9.99 -14.67 10.42
N LYS A 166 10.52 -15.84 10.04
CA LYS A 166 11.51 -16.58 10.86
C LYS A 166 12.75 -15.74 11.18
N VAL A 167 13.35 -15.08 10.19
CA VAL A 167 14.53 -14.22 10.41
C VAL A 167 14.19 -13.02 11.30
N MET A 168 12.99 -12.45 11.16
CA MET A 168 12.55 -11.34 12.01
C MET A 168 12.29 -11.78 13.45
N GLU A 169 11.75 -12.98 13.66
CA GLU A 169 11.55 -13.59 14.97
C GLU A 169 12.88 -13.81 15.68
N GLU A 170 13.86 -14.46 15.02
CA GLU A 170 15.22 -14.65 15.54
C GLU A 170 15.88 -13.32 15.95
N ARG A 171 15.76 -12.30 15.10
CA ARG A 171 16.27 -10.94 15.41
C ARG A 171 15.58 -10.31 16.61
N SER A 172 14.27 -10.50 16.73
CA SER A 172 13.49 -9.94 17.84
C SER A 172 13.87 -10.61 19.16
N ALA A 173 14.04 -11.93 19.17
CA ALA A 173 14.48 -12.71 20.32
C ALA A 173 15.90 -12.29 20.76
N ALA A 174 16.84 -12.20 19.82
CA ALA A 174 18.20 -11.72 20.10
C ALA A 174 18.22 -10.30 20.68
N THR A 175 17.33 -9.43 20.20
CA THR A 175 17.19 -8.06 20.74
C THR A 175 16.64 -8.07 22.16
N GLN A 176 15.70 -8.95 22.49
CA GLN A 176 15.18 -9.09 23.85
C GLN A 176 16.25 -9.59 24.82
N VAL A 177 17.06 -10.58 24.42
CA VAL A 177 18.19 -11.09 25.23
C VAL A 177 19.16 -9.96 25.56
N ARG A 178 19.64 -9.22 24.54
CA ARG A 178 20.55 -8.08 24.73
C ARG A 178 19.97 -6.99 25.63
N ARG A 179 18.66 -6.75 25.56
CA ARG A 179 17.99 -5.78 26.46
C ARG A 179 18.00 -6.26 27.91
N ARG A 180 17.81 -7.56 28.15
CA ARG A 180 17.88 -8.15 29.50
C ARG A 180 19.29 -8.10 30.06
N GLU A 181 20.30 -8.49 29.26
CA GLU A 181 21.72 -8.41 29.65
C GLU A 181 22.12 -6.99 30.05
N ARG A 182 21.82 -5.99 29.20
CA ARG A 182 22.08 -4.58 29.52
C ARG A 182 21.35 -4.09 30.78
N ALA A 183 20.16 -4.62 31.07
CA ALA A 183 19.42 -4.27 32.27
C ALA A 183 20.09 -4.84 33.53
N VAL A 184 20.65 -6.05 33.45
CA VAL A 184 21.42 -6.68 34.53
C VAL A 184 22.74 -5.93 34.74
N GLU A 185 23.53 -5.70 33.69
CA GLU A 185 24.77 -4.93 33.76
C GLU A 185 24.54 -3.54 34.37
N LYS A 186 23.46 -2.85 33.97
CA LYS A 186 23.12 -1.54 34.53
C LYS A 186 22.79 -1.60 36.02
N LYS A 187 22.17 -2.68 36.50
CA LYS A 187 21.93 -2.89 37.94
C LYS A 187 23.23 -3.14 38.69
N GLU A 188 24.13 -3.96 38.14
CA GLU A 188 25.44 -4.24 38.75
C GLU A 188 26.33 -3.00 38.82
N VAL A 189 26.39 -2.21 37.74
CA VAL A 189 27.14 -0.94 37.73
C VAL A 189 26.58 0.02 38.78
N LYS A 190 25.26 0.15 38.90
CA LYS A 190 24.63 0.96 39.95
C LYS A 190 24.96 0.46 41.36
N ALA A 191 24.97 -0.86 41.57
CA ALA A 191 25.31 -1.44 42.86
C ALA A 191 26.77 -1.15 43.23
N LYS A 192 27.72 -1.31 42.29
CA LYS A 192 29.14 -0.97 42.49
C LYS A 192 29.35 0.52 42.80
N ILE A 193 28.64 1.41 42.09
CA ILE A 193 28.70 2.86 42.36
C ILE A 193 28.16 3.16 43.77
N ALA A 194 27.03 2.57 44.15
CA ALA A 194 26.45 2.76 45.49
C ALA A 194 27.39 2.25 46.60
N GLU A 195 28.03 1.10 46.40
CA GLU A 195 29.02 0.57 47.35
C GLU A 195 30.24 1.51 47.47
N HIS A 196 30.74 2.04 46.37
CA HIS A 196 31.86 2.98 46.38
C HIS A 196 31.51 4.30 47.09
N LEU A 197 30.31 4.84 46.84
CA LEU A 197 29.81 6.03 47.53
C LEU A 197 29.61 5.79 49.04
N ALA A 198 29.11 4.62 49.43
CA ALA A 198 28.97 4.25 50.84
C ALA A 198 30.34 4.19 51.56
N LYS A 199 31.37 3.66 50.90
CA LYS A 199 32.74 3.65 51.43
C LYS A 199 33.31 5.06 51.62
N LEU A 200 33.09 5.96 50.67
CA LEU A 200 33.54 7.36 50.77
C LEU A 200 32.88 8.10 51.95
N ASN A 201 31.57 7.96 52.10
CA ASN A 201 30.82 8.59 53.21
C ASN A 201 31.24 8.07 54.60
N HIS A 202 31.75 6.84 54.70
CA HIS A 202 32.19 6.28 55.98
C HIS A 202 33.58 6.77 56.42
N VAL A 203 34.38 7.31 55.48
CA VAL A 203 35.70 7.89 55.77
C VAL A 203 35.58 9.32 56.32
N GLU A 204 34.54 10.07 55.95
CA GLU A 204 34.35 11.47 56.39
C GLU A 204 33.85 11.64 57.85
N ILE A 205 33.39 10.57 58.52
CA ILE A 205 32.81 10.66 59.89
C ILE A 205 33.87 10.43 61.00
N LYS A 206 35.15 10.23 60.64
CA LYS A 206 36.22 9.92 61.61
C LYS A 206 37.11 11.11 62.03
N TYR A 207 36.70 12.35 61.80
CA TYR A 207 37.41 13.55 62.28
C TYR A 207 36.59 14.30 63.33
#